data_AF-F6HFN0-F1
#
_entry.id   AF-F6HFN0-F1
#
_cell.length_a   1.000
_cell.length_b   1.000
_cell.length_c   1.000
_cell.angle_alpha   90.00
_cell.angle_beta   90.00
_cell.angle_gamma   90.00
#
_symmetry.space_group_name_H-M   'P 1'
#
loop_
_entity.id
_entity.type
_entity.pdbx_description
1 polymer ?
#
loop_
_entity_poly.entity_id
_entity_poly.type
_entity_poly.pdbx_seq_one_letter_code
_entity_poly.pdbx_strand_id
1 'polypeptide(L)'
;MLNYIPRNSSPIPTMEITSLPFLIFFISTFLTLIHSQSDTSYYNLCKPFDCGNITFSFPFSLGADFGFGPRDCGLPGYQIFCESSSNPRLMLSDRFYQVKQLYLSPHHEQQSSNFITVVDHPLINDLSSGSCVSLGNLSIPTNAVAPLKLPSWGVDLTFFQCSTRLPLPQDFLDTLVNNFTYNCQEGYALHLLREVRGNESRLDSPPLSPVLIPSGCGLVSLPVSRASLTRYGLLNSSDGENRMVLKAHMELEQLLHVLRDGFPLQWSSFGVCESCKNKGGRCGYDSILGKVDCFCEAGHCQQLR
;
A
#
# COMPACT_ATOMS: atom_id res chain seq x y z
N MET A 1 103.64 -10.02 14.40
CA MET A 1 102.23 -10.47 14.38
C MET A 1 101.36 -9.24 14.23
N LEU A 2 100.67 -9.10 13.10
CA LEU A 2 99.57 -8.15 12.93
C LEU A 2 98.38 -8.64 13.77
N ASN A 3 97.76 -7.78 14.58
CA ASN A 3 96.42 -7.99 15.15
C ASN A 3 95.81 -6.59 15.40
N TYR A 4 94.95 -6.12 14.49
CA TYR A 4 93.49 -6.26 14.43
C TYR A 4 92.76 -5.29 15.38
N ILE A 5 92.22 -4.22 14.77
CA ILE A 5 91.44 -3.15 15.40
C ILE A 5 89.95 -3.52 15.33
N PRO A 6 89.19 -3.56 16.44
CA PRO A 6 87.73 -3.59 16.35
C PRO A 6 87.16 -2.16 16.36
N ARG A 7 86.32 -1.87 15.35
CA ARG A 7 85.46 -0.68 15.31
C ARG A 7 84.30 -0.89 16.27
N ASN A 8 84.08 0.06 17.18
CA ASN A 8 82.88 0.13 17.99
C ASN A 8 81.84 0.99 17.26
N SER A 9 80.81 0.37 16.70
CA SER A 9 79.65 1.03 16.11
C SER A 9 78.55 1.20 17.16
N SER A 10 78.13 2.44 17.38
CA SER A 10 76.96 2.82 18.18
C SER A 10 75.65 2.23 17.62
N PRO A 11 74.66 1.90 18.47
CA PRO A 11 73.40 1.32 18.00
C PRO A 11 72.49 2.40 17.39
N ILE A 12 71.87 2.06 16.26
CA ILE A 12 70.79 2.82 15.62
C ILE A 12 69.50 2.50 16.39
N PRO A 13 68.68 3.48 16.81
CA PRO A 13 67.38 3.19 17.41
C PRO A 13 66.43 2.67 16.33
N THR A 14 66.01 1.41 16.44
CA THR A 14 64.91 0.85 15.68
C THR A 14 63.61 1.48 16.17
N MET A 15 62.96 2.34 15.36
CA MET A 15 61.57 2.73 15.59
C MET A 15 60.69 1.50 15.38
N GLU A 16 60.16 0.93 16.45
CA GLU A 16 59.19 -0.15 16.35
C GLU A 16 57.88 0.34 15.73
N ILE A 17 57.43 -0.38 14.69
CA ILE A 17 56.18 -0.16 13.98
C ILE A 17 55.04 -0.78 14.82
N THR A 18 54.72 -0.17 15.96
CA THR A 18 53.60 -0.62 16.83
C THR A 18 52.30 0.17 16.60
N SER A 19 52.28 1.13 15.67
CA SER A 19 51.16 2.06 15.49
C SER A 19 50.03 1.57 14.58
N LEU A 20 50.27 0.60 13.68
CA LEU A 20 49.26 0.07 12.75
C LEU A 20 48.06 -0.63 13.43
N PRO A 21 48.23 -1.54 14.42
CA PRO A 21 47.09 -2.23 15.03
C PRO A 21 46.24 -1.29 15.90
N PHE A 22 46.85 -0.30 16.55
CA PHE A 22 46.12 0.74 17.26
C PHE A 22 45.29 1.61 16.30
N LEU A 23 45.86 2.02 15.16
CA LEU A 23 45.12 2.80 14.16
C LEU A 23 43.89 2.04 13.63
N ILE A 24 44.02 0.73 13.36
CA ILE A 24 42.91 -0.12 12.89
C ILE A 24 41.80 -0.24 13.97
N PHE A 25 42.17 -0.40 15.24
CA PHE A 25 41.21 -0.47 16.35
C PHE A 25 40.49 0.87 16.57
N PHE A 26 41.20 2.00 16.46
CA PHE A 26 40.60 3.34 16.52
C PHE A 26 39.67 3.60 15.33
N ILE A 27 40.03 3.16 14.13
CA ILE A 27 39.19 3.30 12.93
C ILE A 27 37.91 2.46 13.07
N SER A 28 38.00 1.21 13.56
CA SER A 28 36.84 0.33 13.73
C SER A 28 35.85 0.86 14.79
N THR A 29 36.37 1.35 15.93
CA THR A 29 35.54 1.92 17.00
C THR A 29 34.93 3.25 16.59
N PHE A 30 35.63 4.07 15.81
CA PHE A 30 35.10 5.32 15.27
C PHE A 30 34.00 5.05 14.22
N LEU A 31 34.19 4.09 13.33
CA LEU A 31 33.18 3.67 12.33
C LEU A 31 31.91 3.12 12.99
N THR A 32 32.03 2.29 14.03
CA THR A 32 30.84 1.75 14.74
C THR A 32 30.09 2.84 15.50
N LEU A 33 30.81 3.81 16.08
CA LEU A 33 30.19 4.93 16.79
C LEU A 33 29.41 5.86 15.86
N ILE A 34 29.91 6.11 14.64
CA ILE A 34 29.22 6.93 13.63
C ILE A 34 27.91 6.25 13.18
N HIS A 35 27.95 4.95 12.87
CA HIS A 35 26.76 4.20 12.45
C HIS A 35 25.70 4.14 13.56
N SER A 36 26.11 3.94 14.82
CA SER A 36 25.18 3.93 15.95
C SER A 36 24.50 5.29 16.17
N GLN A 37 25.20 6.40 15.94
CA GLN A 37 24.61 7.75 16.09
C GLN A 37 23.62 8.06 14.97
N SER A 38 23.91 7.66 13.72
CA SER A 38 22.96 7.82 12.63
C SER A 38 21.69 7.00 12.87
N ASP A 39 21.84 5.76 13.32
CA ASP A 39 20.69 4.88 13.59
C ASP A 39 19.80 5.41 14.72
N THR A 40 20.40 6.04 15.73
CA THR A 40 19.66 6.67 16.85
C THR A 40 18.91 7.93 16.38
N SER A 41 19.48 8.70 15.45
CA SER A 41 18.81 9.86 14.85
C SER A 41 17.59 9.42 14.04
N TYR A 42 17.75 8.44 13.14
CA TYR A 42 16.66 7.90 12.35
C TYR A 42 15.60 7.18 13.19
N TYR A 43 15.99 6.54 14.29
CA TYR A 43 15.05 5.99 15.26
C TYR A 43 14.09 7.06 15.80
N ASN A 44 14.61 8.20 16.22
CA ASN A 44 13.77 9.28 16.75
C ASN A 44 12.92 9.96 15.66
N LEU A 45 13.47 10.07 14.45
CA LEU A 45 12.75 10.62 13.29
C LEU A 45 11.58 9.72 12.86
N CYS A 46 11.79 8.40 12.77
CA CYS A 46 10.80 7.44 12.26
C CYS A 46 9.85 6.91 13.33
N LYS A 47 9.50 7.74 14.31
CA LYS A 47 8.44 7.44 15.28
C LYS A 47 7.06 7.46 14.59
N PRO A 48 6.08 6.69 15.09
CA PRO A 48 4.69 6.82 14.67
C PRO A 48 4.22 8.26 14.72
N PHE A 49 3.36 8.63 13.78
CA PHE A 49 2.82 9.98 13.64
C PHE A 49 1.31 9.91 13.50
N ASP A 50 0.63 10.93 14.01
CA ASP A 50 -0.82 11.02 13.93
C ASP A 50 -1.24 11.87 12.73
N CYS A 51 -2.29 11.45 12.04
CA CYS A 51 -2.99 12.27 11.07
C CYS A 51 -4.50 12.07 11.20
N GLY A 52 -5.21 13.14 11.59
CA GLY A 52 -6.59 13.04 12.04
C GLY A 52 -6.69 12.10 13.24
N ASN A 53 -7.58 11.11 13.16
CA ASN A 53 -7.82 10.13 14.23
C ASN A 53 -7.04 8.81 14.03
N ILE A 54 -6.05 8.78 13.13
CA ILE A 54 -5.30 7.56 12.80
C ILE A 54 -3.82 7.79 13.10
N THR A 55 -3.25 6.89 13.89
CA THR A 55 -1.80 6.79 14.09
C THR A 55 -1.20 5.91 13.02
N PHE A 56 -0.28 6.48 12.26
CA PHE A 56 0.48 5.80 11.21
C PHE A 56 1.87 5.43 11.70
N SER A 57 2.42 4.35 11.17
CA SER A 57 3.81 3.93 11.36
C SER A 57 4.29 3.25 10.09
N PHE A 58 5.56 2.86 10.02
CA PHE A 58 6.09 2.09 8.89
C PHE A 58 5.14 0.94 8.48
N PRO A 59 4.75 0.82 7.19
CA PRO A 59 5.40 1.39 6.00
C PRO A 59 5.00 2.82 5.62
N PHE A 60 4.13 3.48 6.38
CA PHE A 60 3.65 4.83 6.06
C PHE A 60 4.63 5.92 6.51
N SER A 61 4.66 7.01 5.76
CA SER A 61 5.39 8.25 6.08
C SER A 61 4.57 9.47 5.68
N LEU A 62 4.87 10.64 6.23
CA LEU A 62 4.28 11.89 5.73
C LEU A 62 4.82 12.17 4.32
N GLY A 63 3.93 12.51 3.39
CA GLY A 63 4.32 12.84 2.02
C GLY A 63 5.30 14.03 1.93
N ALA A 64 5.23 14.96 2.88
CA ALA A 64 6.12 16.11 2.98
C ALA A 64 7.55 15.76 3.43
N ASP A 65 7.77 14.57 3.99
CA ASP A 65 9.07 14.15 4.53
C ASP A 65 9.73 13.06 3.67
N PHE A 66 9.05 12.58 2.62
CA PHE A 66 9.49 11.45 1.82
C PHE A 66 10.42 11.88 0.66
N GLY A 67 11.52 11.17 0.45
CA GLY A 67 12.41 11.31 -0.69
C GLY A 67 13.45 12.44 -0.58
N PHE A 68 13.60 13.06 0.59
CA PHE A 68 14.57 14.14 0.83
C PHE A 68 15.97 13.64 1.22
N GLY A 69 16.13 12.34 1.46
CA GLY A 69 17.38 11.76 1.95
C GLY A 69 17.61 10.32 1.50
N PRO A 70 18.76 9.74 1.90
CA PRO A 70 19.13 8.36 1.59
C PRO A 70 18.31 7.32 2.38
N ARG A 71 17.56 7.77 3.39
CA ARG A 71 16.77 6.95 4.31
C ARG A 71 15.42 7.62 4.52
N ASP A 72 14.35 6.87 4.30
CA ASP A 72 12.97 7.31 4.50
C ASP A 72 12.31 6.54 5.65
N CYS A 73 11.36 7.16 6.35
CA CYS A 73 10.60 6.49 7.41
C CYS A 73 9.46 5.60 6.89
N GLY A 74 9.24 5.57 5.58
CA GLY A 74 8.18 4.79 4.92
C GLY A 74 8.60 4.36 3.52
N LEU A 75 7.73 3.59 2.86
CA LEU A 75 8.00 3.05 1.53
C LEU A 75 7.46 3.98 0.42
N PRO A 76 8.10 3.98 -0.77
CA PRO A 76 7.51 4.57 -1.97
C PRO A 76 6.08 4.03 -2.20
N GLY A 77 5.10 4.92 -2.38
CA GLY A 77 3.69 4.57 -2.53
C GLY A 77 2.87 4.47 -1.24
N TYR A 78 3.49 4.67 -0.06
CA TYR A 78 2.82 4.69 1.25
C TYR A 78 2.78 6.08 1.89
N GLN A 79 2.95 7.13 1.09
CA GLN A 79 2.91 8.52 1.56
C GLN A 79 1.48 8.87 2.00
N ILE A 80 1.38 9.41 3.23
CA ILE A 80 0.16 9.98 3.77
C ILE A 80 0.24 11.50 3.68
N PHE A 81 -0.76 12.08 3.03
CA PHE A 81 -0.91 13.53 2.89
C PHE A 81 -1.88 14.00 3.96
N CYS A 82 -1.34 14.79 4.90
CA CYS A 82 -2.05 15.34 6.04
C CYS A 82 -1.93 16.85 6.04
N GLU A 83 -2.98 17.58 5.63
CA GLU A 83 -2.97 19.04 5.68
C GLU A 83 -3.45 19.49 7.06
N SER A 84 -2.55 20.00 7.91
CA SER A 84 -2.84 20.74 9.16
C SER A 84 -4.16 20.39 9.89
N SER A 85 -4.37 19.11 10.24
CA SER A 85 -5.56 18.50 10.90
C SER A 85 -6.71 17.96 10.02
N SER A 86 -6.52 17.89 8.70
CA SER A 86 -7.46 17.26 7.77
C SER A 86 -7.48 15.73 7.88
N ASN A 87 -8.52 15.11 7.31
CA ASN A 87 -8.56 13.65 7.15
C ASN A 87 -7.33 13.16 6.34
N PRO A 88 -6.69 12.04 6.74
CA PRO A 88 -5.56 11.48 6.02
C PRO A 88 -5.95 11.10 4.59
N ARG A 89 -5.07 11.39 3.63
CA ARG A 89 -5.23 10.97 2.22
C ARG A 89 -4.01 10.19 1.76
N LEU A 90 -4.24 9.27 0.83
CA LEU A 90 -3.18 8.61 0.08
C LEU A 90 -3.40 8.81 -1.41
N MET A 91 -2.31 8.76 -2.18
CA MET A 91 -2.36 8.96 -3.63
C MET A 91 -2.12 7.63 -4.34
N LEU A 92 -3.02 7.26 -5.26
CA LEU A 92 -2.87 6.12 -6.16
C LEU A 92 -3.00 6.63 -7.59
N SER A 93 -1.95 6.47 -8.40
CA SER A 93 -1.92 6.87 -9.82
C SER A 93 -2.54 8.25 -10.06
N ASP A 94 -2.03 9.26 -9.36
CA ASP A 94 -2.44 10.68 -9.44
C ASP A 94 -3.85 11.02 -8.93
N ARG A 95 -4.50 10.10 -8.21
CA ARG A 95 -5.80 10.32 -7.57
C ARG A 95 -5.70 10.17 -6.06
N PHE A 96 -6.26 11.15 -5.34
CA PHE A 96 -6.34 11.10 -3.88
C PHE A 96 -7.53 10.29 -3.40
N TYR A 97 -7.26 9.37 -2.47
CA TYR A 97 -8.25 8.62 -1.73
C TYR A 97 -8.15 8.96 -0.26
N GLN A 98 -9.27 9.22 0.40
CA GLN A 98 -9.28 9.47 1.83
C GLN A 98 -9.10 8.15 2.58
N VAL A 99 -8.17 8.12 3.53
CA VAL A 99 -7.99 6.99 4.43
C VAL A 99 -9.04 7.06 5.53
N LYS A 100 -9.80 5.98 5.69
CA LYS A 100 -10.87 5.86 6.68
C LYS A 100 -10.43 5.10 7.92
N GLN A 101 -9.68 4.01 7.74
CA GLN A 101 -9.26 3.15 8.84
C GLN A 101 -8.05 2.29 8.45
N LEU A 102 -7.24 1.94 9.46
CA LEU A 102 -6.22 0.91 9.39
C LEU A 102 -6.65 -0.33 10.19
N TYR A 103 -6.36 -1.51 9.65
CA TYR A 103 -6.44 -2.78 10.34
C TYR A 103 -5.07 -3.44 10.28
N LEU A 104 -4.47 -3.67 11.45
CA LEU A 104 -3.20 -4.37 11.58
C LEU A 104 -3.49 -5.78 12.06
N SER A 105 -3.07 -6.78 11.28
CA SER A 105 -3.35 -8.16 11.64
C SER A 105 -2.36 -8.65 12.70
N PRO A 106 -2.81 -9.36 13.76
CA PRO A 106 -1.91 -9.87 14.80
C PRO A 106 -0.96 -10.95 14.25
N HIS A 107 0.31 -10.87 14.63
CA HIS A 107 1.45 -11.60 14.07
C HIS A 107 1.53 -13.12 14.37
N HIS A 108 0.41 -13.82 14.59
CA HIS A 108 0.42 -15.26 14.88
C HIS A 108 -0.18 -16.16 13.79
N GLU A 109 -0.73 -15.57 12.72
CA GLU A 109 -1.30 -16.34 11.60
C GLU A 109 -0.46 -16.19 10.34
N GLN A 110 0.04 -17.32 9.82
CA GLN A 110 0.56 -17.37 8.46
C GLN A 110 -0.55 -16.86 7.53
N GLN A 111 -0.22 -15.90 6.66
CA GLN A 111 -1.13 -15.20 5.73
C GLN A 111 -1.84 -13.94 6.28
N SER A 112 -1.49 -13.49 7.48
CA SER A 112 -1.96 -12.20 8.02
C SER A 112 -1.48 -11.01 7.17
N SER A 113 -2.43 -10.37 6.47
CA SER A 113 -2.18 -9.12 5.75
C SER A 113 -2.76 -7.95 6.53
N ASN A 114 -2.12 -6.79 6.43
CA ASN A 114 -2.67 -5.55 6.97
C ASN A 114 -3.57 -4.91 5.92
N PHE A 115 -4.58 -4.17 6.37
CA PHE A 115 -5.54 -3.51 5.49
C PHE A 115 -5.70 -2.03 5.79
N ILE A 116 -5.91 -1.24 4.75
CA ILE A 116 -6.19 0.18 4.80
C ILE A 116 -7.44 0.41 3.98
N THR A 117 -8.47 0.93 4.64
CA THR A 117 -9.73 1.25 3.97
C THR A 117 -9.64 2.67 3.44
N VAL A 118 -9.88 2.81 2.13
CA VAL A 118 -9.86 4.10 1.44
C VAL A 118 -11.21 4.42 0.81
N VAL A 119 -11.49 5.71 0.64
CA VAL A 119 -12.74 6.24 0.11
C VAL A 119 -12.45 7.22 -1.03
N ASP A 120 -13.06 6.96 -2.18
CA ASP A 120 -12.99 7.81 -3.37
C ASP A 120 -14.04 8.94 -3.31
N HIS A 121 -13.72 10.01 -2.59
CA HIS A 121 -14.63 11.15 -2.44
C HIS A 121 -14.95 11.88 -3.75
N PRO A 122 -13.99 12.12 -4.67
CA PRO A 122 -14.32 12.76 -5.94
C PRO A 122 -15.34 11.94 -6.75
N LEU A 123 -15.25 10.60 -6.76
CA LEU A 123 -16.25 9.75 -7.41
C LEU A 123 -17.63 9.88 -6.77
N ILE A 124 -17.69 9.83 -5.44
CA ILE A 124 -18.96 9.95 -4.71
C ILE A 124 -19.61 11.31 -4.95
N ASN A 125 -18.81 12.38 -4.95
CA ASN A 125 -19.29 13.74 -5.19
C ASN A 125 -19.87 13.88 -6.61
N ASP A 126 -19.14 13.42 -7.63
CA ASP A 126 -19.58 13.50 -9.02
C ASP A 126 -20.88 12.70 -9.24
N LEU A 127 -20.94 11.46 -8.72
CA LEU A 127 -22.16 10.64 -8.80
C LEU A 127 -23.33 11.25 -8.03
N SER A 128 -23.07 11.96 -6.93
CA SER A 128 -24.15 12.65 -6.21
C SER A 128 -24.70 13.88 -6.95
N SER A 129 -23.92 14.44 -7.88
CA SER A 129 -24.28 15.65 -8.64
C SER A 129 -24.76 15.37 -10.07
N GLY A 130 -24.95 14.11 -10.47
CA GLY A 130 -25.35 13.76 -11.84
C GLY A 130 -24.20 13.50 -12.81
N SER A 131 -22.94 13.60 -12.37
CA SER A 131 -21.75 13.52 -13.22
C SER A 131 -21.08 12.15 -13.09
N CYS A 132 -20.42 11.71 -14.17
CA CYS A 132 -19.65 10.46 -14.21
C CYS A 132 -18.17 10.68 -14.58
N VAL A 133 -17.66 11.92 -14.52
CA VAL A 133 -16.29 12.23 -14.97
C VAL A 133 -15.20 11.55 -14.15
N SER A 134 -15.45 11.32 -12.86
CA SER A 134 -14.56 10.56 -11.98
C SER A 134 -14.61 9.05 -12.15
N LEU A 135 -15.55 8.53 -12.95
CA LEU A 135 -15.71 7.09 -13.10
C LEU A 135 -14.52 6.51 -13.88
N GLY A 136 -13.81 5.56 -13.27
CA GLY A 136 -12.67 4.93 -13.88
C GLY A 136 -12.22 3.67 -13.15
N ASN A 137 -11.48 2.82 -13.85
CA ASN A 137 -10.86 1.64 -13.23
C ASN A 137 -9.78 2.08 -12.25
N LEU A 138 -9.72 1.41 -11.10
CA LEU A 138 -8.64 1.65 -10.13
C LEU A 138 -7.29 1.29 -10.76
N SER A 139 -6.35 2.23 -10.69
CA SER A 139 -4.95 2.02 -11.05
C SER A 139 -4.11 2.12 -9.79
N ILE A 140 -3.38 1.05 -9.46
CA ILE A 140 -2.44 1.04 -8.33
C ILE A 140 -1.01 0.96 -8.91
N PRO A 141 -0.09 1.85 -8.50
CA PRO A 141 1.29 1.80 -8.98
C PRO A 141 1.95 0.46 -8.66
N THR A 142 2.41 -0.26 -9.70
CA THR A 142 3.03 -1.59 -9.56
C THR A 142 4.54 -1.55 -9.41
N ASN A 143 5.17 -0.41 -9.72
CA ASN A 143 6.63 -0.27 -9.77
C ASN A 143 7.29 -0.03 -8.41
N ALA A 144 6.54 -0.20 -7.31
CA ALA A 144 7.05 -0.03 -5.96
C ALA A 144 7.68 -1.32 -5.41
N VAL A 145 8.57 -1.19 -4.42
CA VAL A 145 9.23 -2.34 -3.74
C VAL A 145 8.23 -3.29 -3.09
N ALA A 146 7.09 -2.76 -2.63
CA ALA A 146 5.99 -3.55 -2.09
C ALA A 146 4.66 -2.80 -2.30
N PRO A 147 4.08 -2.80 -3.50
CA PRO A 147 2.91 -1.98 -3.78
C PRO A 147 1.71 -2.44 -2.94
N LEU A 148 0.84 -1.49 -2.59
CA LEU A 148 -0.51 -1.80 -2.12
C LEU A 148 -1.22 -2.67 -3.17
N LYS A 149 -2.12 -3.54 -2.72
CA LYS A 149 -2.86 -4.45 -3.60
C LYS A 149 -4.33 -4.47 -3.21
N LEU A 150 -5.20 -4.83 -4.15
CA LEU A 150 -6.54 -5.27 -3.77
C LEU A 150 -6.46 -6.66 -3.11
N PRO A 151 -7.25 -6.94 -2.07
CA PRO A 151 -7.31 -8.27 -1.49
C PRO A 151 -7.90 -9.30 -2.46
N SER A 152 -7.52 -10.57 -2.31
CA SER A 152 -8.03 -11.69 -3.12
C SER A 152 -9.54 -11.91 -2.91
N TRP A 153 -10.02 -11.67 -1.69
CA TRP A 153 -11.42 -11.68 -1.34
C TRP A 153 -12.15 -10.36 -1.67
N GLY A 154 -11.43 -9.39 -2.25
CA GLY A 154 -11.99 -8.13 -2.71
C GLY A 154 -13.08 -8.33 -3.76
N VAL A 155 -14.00 -7.37 -3.80
CA VAL A 155 -15.21 -7.44 -4.62
C VAL A 155 -15.31 -6.18 -5.47
N ASP A 156 -15.60 -6.36 -6.76
CA ASP A 156 -15.80 -5.26 -7.71
C ASP A 156 -17.25 -5.18 -8.18
N LEU A 157 -17.85 -3.99 -8.08
CA LEU A 157 -19.07 -3.65 -8.81
C LEU A 157 -18.68 -3.27 -10.24
N THR A 158 -19.25 -3.95 -11.23
CA THR A 158 -18.92 -3.72 -12.64
C THR A 158 -20.07 -3.03 -13.36
N PHE A 159 -19.75 -1.92 -14.01
CA PHE A 159 -20.70 -1.10 -14.76
C PHE A 159 -20.38 -1.16 -16.25
N PHE A 160 -21.42 -1.30 -17.06
CA PHE A 160 -21.36 -0.94 -18.47
C PHE A 160 -21.67 0.54 -18.61
N GLN A 161 -20.75 1.26 -19.24
CA GLN A 161 -20.92 2.65 -19.61
C GLN A 161 -21.32 2.71 -21.08
N CYS A 162 -22.60 2.91 -21.37
CA CYS A 162 -23.14 2.90 -22.73
C CYS A 162 -23.63 4.29 -23.13
N SER A 163 -23.61 4.60 -24.43
CA SER A 163 -24.27 5.81 -24.92
C SER A 163 -25.78 5.74 -24.68
N THR A 164 -26.38 6.82 -24.19
CA THR A 164 -27.84 6.92 -23.98
C THR A 164 -28.66 6.76 -25.26
N ARG A 165 -28.02 6.89 -26.42
CA ARG A 165 -28.67 6.78 -27.74
C ARG A 165 -28.60 5.37 -28.33
N LEU A 166 -27.95 4.44 -27.62
CA LEU A 166 -27.74 3.08 -28.10
C LEU A 166 -28.88 2.17 -27.62
N PRO A 167 -29.63 1.51 -28.52
CA PRO A 167 -30.54 0.45 -28.12
C PRO A 167 -29.75 -0.78 -27.69
N LEU A 168 -30.08 -1.33 -26.51
CA LEU A 168 -29.40 -2.48 -25.93
C LEU A 168 -30.18 -3.78 -26.24
N PRO A 169 -29.51 -4.88 -26.65
CA PRO A 169 -30.17 -6.17 -26.87
C PRO A 169 -30.82 -6.73 -25.60
N GLN A 170 -31.91 -7.49 -25.74
CA GLN A 170 -32.60 -8.08 -24.60
C GLN A 170 -31.71 -9.04 -23.81
N ASP A 171 -30.97 -9.90 -24.49
CA ASP A 171 -30.03 -10.85 -23.87
C ASP A 171 -28.96 -10.14 -23.01
N PHE A 172 -28.61 -8.90 -23.38
CA PHE A 172 -27.71 -8.06 -22.59
C PHE A 172 -28.41 -7.52 -21.34
N LEU A 173 -29.64 -7.01 -21.48
CA LEU A 173 -30.43 -6.49 -20.36
C LEU A 173 -30.66 -7.54 -19.26
N ASP A 174 -30.82 -8.81 -19.66
CA ASP A 174 -31.01 -9.92 -18.72
C ASP A 174 -29.78 -10.18 -17.82
N THR A 175 -28.58 -9.74 -18.24
CA THR A 175 -27.34 -9.83 -17.43
C THR A 175 -27.23 -8.74 -16.36
N LEU A 176 -28.05 -7.69 -16.46
CA LEU A 176 -27.98 -6.52 -15.60
C LEU A 176 -28.82 -6.69 -14.33
N VAL A 177 -28.56 -5.81 -13.37
CA VAL A 177 -29.50 -5.54 -12.28
C VAL A 177 -30.69 -4.82 -12.90
N ASN A 178 -31.87 -5.45 -12.85
CA ASN A 178 -33.08 -5.07 -13.61
C ASN A 178 -33.52 -3.60 -13.45
N ASN A 179 -33.06 -2.90 -12.40
CA ASN A 179 -33.53 -1.56 -12.09
C ASN A 179 -32.40 -0.56 -11.75
N PHE A 180 -31.15 -0.88 -12.09
CA PHE A 180 -30.05 0.07 -11.93
C PHE A 180 -29.66 0.64 -13.31
N THR A 181 -30.22 1.80 -13.63
CA THR A 181 -29.75 2.65 -14.74
C THR A 181 -29.53 4.05 -14.21
N TYR A 182 -28.28 4.53 -14.32
CA TYR A 182 -27.91 5.88 -13.90
C TYR A 182 -27.48 6.71 -15.09
N ASN A 183 -28.21 7.78 -15.40
CA ASN A 183 -27.92 8.66 -16.53
C ASN A 183 -26.92 9.75 -16.12
N CYS A 184 -25.78 9.76 -16.78
CA CYS A 184 -24.73 10.74 -16.60
C CYS A 184 -25.01 11.99 -17.45
N GLN A 185 -24.68 13.17 -16.93
CA GLN A 185 -24.76 14.44 -17.66
C GLN A 185 -23.89 14.45 -18.93
N GLU A 186 -22.86 13.60 -18.98
CA GLU A 186 -21.95 13.44 -20.12
C GLU A 186 -22.58 12.67 -21.31
N GLY A 187 -23.86 12.27 -21.23
CA GLY A 187 -24.59 11.63 -22.33
C GLY A 187 -24.48 10.10 -22.39
N TYR A 188 -23.95 9.49 -21.34
CA TYR A 188 -23.85 8.03 -21.16
C TYR A 188 -24.74 7.56 -20.01
N ALA A 189 -25.12 6.29 -20.03
CA ALA A 189 -25.82 5.62 -18.95
C ALA A 189 -24.94 4.51 -18.35
N LEU A 190 -24.97 4.39 -17.03
CA LEU A 190 -24.35 3.29 -16.30
C LEU A 190 -25.37 2.21 -16.04
N HIS A 191 -25.02 0.99 -16.42
CA HIS A 191 -25.79 -0.21 -16.17
C HIS A 191 -24.98 -1.16 -15.30
N LEU A 192 -25.54 -1.57 -14.16
CA LEU A 192 -24.83 -2.43 -13.21
C LEU A 192 -24.97 -3.91 -13.60
N LEU A 193 -23.84 -4.59 -13.75
CA LEU A 193 -23.80 -6.03 -13.97
C LEU A 193 -24.27 -6.75 -12.69
N ARG A 194 -25.15 -7.74 -12.85
CA ARG A 194 -25.71 -8.50 -11.72
C ARG A 194 -24.68 -9.39 -11.03
N GLU A 195 -23.79 -9.97 -11.82
CA GLU A 195 -22.73 -10.83 -11.31
C GLU A 195 -21.61 -10.01 -10.70
N VAL A 196 -21.26 -10.36 -9.47
CA VAL A 196 -20.21 -9.71 -8.70
C VAL A 196 -18.94 -10.55 -8.81
N ARG A 197 -17.87 -9.94 -9.33
CA ARG A 197 -16.59 -10.63 -9.48
C ARG A 197 -15.78 -10.49 -8.19
N GLY A 198 -15.44 -11.62 -7.57
CA GLY A 198 -14.39 -11.68 -6.55
C GLY A 198 -13.01 -11.77 -7.19
N ASN A 199 -11.95 -11.28 -6.54
CA ASN A 199 -10.61 -11.38 -7.09
C ASN A 199 -10.07 -12.84 -7.14
N GLU A 200 -10.55 -13.73 -6.25
CA GLU A 200 -10.22 -15.17 -6.21
C GLU A 200 -10.73 -15.96 -7.44
N SER A 201 -11.82 -15.54 -8.08
CA SER A 201 -12.37 -16.24 -9.25
C SER A 201 -11.61 -15.98 -10.56
N ARG A 202 -10.51 -15.20 -10.51
CA ARG A 202 -9.61 -15.03 -11.68
C ARG A 202 -8.70 -16.24 -11.93
N LEU A 203 -8.49 -17.13 -10.96
CA LEU A 203 -7.52 -18.22 -11.09
C LEU A 203 -8.14 -19.60 -11.39
N ASP A 204 -9.34 -19.89 -10.87
CA ASP A 204 -9.91 -21.26 -10.91
C ASP A 204 -11.35 -21.36 -11.43
N SER A 205 -11.99 -20.26 -11.84
CA SER A 205 -13.34 -20.33 -12.43
C SER A 205 -13.28 -20.45 -13.95
N PRO A 206 -14.06 -21.36 -14.58
CA PRO A 206 -14.25 -21.32 -16.02
C PRO A 206 -14.64 -19.89 -16.42
N PRO A 207 -14.03 -19.30 -17.45
CA PRO A 207 -14.45 -17.99 -17.91
C PRO A 207 -15.96 -18.08 -18.16
N LEU A 208 -16.73 -17.23 -17.47
CA LEU A 208 -18.09 -16.91 -17.88
C LEU A 208 -18.05 -16.74 -19.39
N SER A 209 -19.00 -17.35 -20.12
CA SER A 209 -19.21 -17.03 -21.53
C SER A 209 -19.01 -15.53 -21.69
N PRO A 210 -18.04 -15.09 -22.51
CA PRO A 210 -17.58 -13.70 -22.47
C PRO A 210 -18.82 -12.83 -22.62
N VAL A 211 -19.17 -12.08 -21.57
CA VAL A 211 -20.29 -11.14 -21.64
C VAL A 211 -19.90 -10.18 -22.75
N LEU A 212 -20.52 -10.36 -23.92
CA LEU A 212 -20.17 -9.60 -25.10
C LEU A 212 -20.51 -8.14 -24.80
N ILE A 213 -19.46 -7.32 -24.68
CA ILE A 213 -19.63 -5.89 -24.45
C ILE A 213 -20.28 -5.32 -25.71
N PRO A 214 -21.50 -4.76 -25.63
CA PRO A 214 -22.14 -4.20 -26.81
C PRO A 214 -21.27 -3.09 -27.43
N SER A 215 -21.25 -3.02 -28.75
CA SER A 215 -20.54 -1.96 -29.47
C SER A 215 -21.02 -0.59 -29.00
N GLY A 216 -20.11 0.27 -28.54
CA GLY A 216 -20.45 1.57 -27.96
C GLY A 216 -20.66 1.58 -26.44
N CYS A 217 -20.40 0.45 -25.78
CA CYS A 217 -20.29 0.37 -24.33
C CYS A 217 -18.82 0.14 -23.89
N GLY A 218 -18.44 0.77 -22.79
CA GLY A 218 -17.21 0.47 -22.05
C GLY A 218 -17.50 -0.30 -20.76
N LEU A 219 -16.45 -0.84 -20.14
CA LEU A 219 -16.52 -1.49 -18.83
C LEU A 219 -15.70 -0.71 -17.80
N VAL A 220 -16.30 -0.47 -16.64
CA VAL A 220 -15.63 0.08 -15.47
C VAL A 220 -15.95 -0.76 -14.24
N SER A 221 -14.91 -1.11 -13.49
CA SER A 221 -15.03 -1.87 -12.24
C SER A 221 -14.61 -1.00 -11.06
N LEU A 222 -15.47 -0.93 -10.06
CA LEU A 222 -15.25 -0.19 -8.83
C LEU A 222 -15.05 -1.17 -7.66
N PRO A 223 -13.88 -1.15 -7.00
CA PRO A 223 -13.68 -1.97 -5.81
C PRO A 223 -14.56 -1.46 -4.66
N VAL A 224 -15.18 -2.39 -3.94
CA VAL A 224 -16.04 -2.11 -2.79
C VAL A 224 -15.79 -3.10 -1.66
N SER A 225 -16.26 -2.75 -0.46
CA SER A 225 -16.27 -3.67 0.67
C SER A 225 -17.39 -4.72 0.53
N ARG A 226 -17.03 -6.01 0.53
CA ARG A 226 -18.00 -7.11 0.64
C ARG A 226 -18.90 -6.97 1.87
N ALA A 227 -18.32 -6.57 3.00
CA ALA A 227 -19.06 -6.39 4.24
C ALA A 227 -20.14 -5.30 4.10
N SER A 228 -19.90 -4.27 3.30
CA SER A 228 -20.88 -3.23 3.01
C SER A 228 -22.03 -3.74 2.14
N LEU A 229 -21.74 -4.50 1.09
CA LEU A 229 -22.79 -5.14 0.30
C LEU A 229 -23.68 -6.06 1.16
N THR A 230 -23.08 -6.83 2.07
CA THR A 230 -23.83 -7.65 3.03
C THR A 230 -24.65 -6.80 4.00
N ARG A 231 -24.07 -5.74 4.57
CA ARG A 231 -24.73 -4.86 5.54
C ARG A 231 -25.99 -4.21 4.97
N TYR A 232 -25.91 -3.72 3.74
CA TYR A 232 -27.06 -3.13 3.04
C TYR A 232 -27.97 -4.19 2.40
N GLY A 233 -27.66 -5.48 2.60
CA GLY A 233 -28.46 -6.59 2.09
C GLY A 233 -28.54 -6.61 0.57
N LEU A 234 -27.47 -6.29 -0.14
CA LEU A 234 -27.42 -6.16 -1.61
C LEU A 234 -26.99 -7.45 -2.32
N LEU A 235 -26.60 -8.48 -1.57
CA LEU A 235 -26.24 -9.80 -2.12
C LEU A 235 -27.39 -10.78 -1.96
N ASN A 236 -27.58 -11.65 -2.95
CA ASN A 236 -28.37 -12.86 -2.82
C ASN A 236 -27.55 -13.93 -2.09
N SER A 237 -28.22 -14.71 -1.25
CA SER A 237 -27.67 -15.98 -0.75
C SER A 237 -27.80 -16.99 -1.87
N SER A 238 -26.82 -17.15 -2.76
CA SER A 238 -26.85 -18.23 -3.74
C SER A 238 -26.45 -19.54 -3.07
N ASP A 239 -27.33 -20.53 -3.21
CA ASP A 239 -27.07 -21.93 -2.88
C ASP A 239 -25.87 -22.47 -3.69
N GLY A 240 -24.92 -23.08 -2.99
CA GLY A 240 -24.05 -24.14 -3.52
C GLY A 240 -22.90 -23.76 -4.46
N GLU A 241 -22.90 -22.60 -5.11
CA GLU A 241 -21.83 -22.18 -6.03
C GLU A 241 -21.13 -20.90 -5.50
N ASN A 242 -19.80 -20.83 -5.59
CA ASN A 242 -18.96 -19.77 -5.02
C ASN A 242 -19.14 -18.38 -5.71
N ARG A 243 -20.29 -18.14 -6.35
CA ARG A 243 -20.62 -16.96 -7.15
C ARG A 243 -21.40 -15.96 -6.32
N MET A 244 -20.99 -14.70 -6.37
CA MET A 244 -21.69 -13.61 -5.69
C MET A 244 -22.62 -12.91 -6.67
N VAL A 245 -23.90 -12.80 -6.32
CA VAL A 245 -24.93 -12.21 -7.19
C VAL A 245 -25.61 -11.06 -6.46
N LEU A 246 -25.72 -9.90 -7.11
CA LEU A 246 -26.48 -8.78 -6.56
C LEU A 246 -27.98 -9.09 -6.54
N LYS A 247 -28.69 -8.48 -5.59
CA LYS A 247 -30.15 -8.43 -5.62
C LYS A 247 -30.65 -7.77 -6.90
N ALA A 248 -31.87 -8.14 -7.29
CA ALA A 248 -32.48 -7.66 -8.53
C ALA A 248 -32.75 -6.14 -8.55
N HIS A 249 -32.74 -5.48 -7.39
CA HIS A 249 -32.97 -4.04 -7.25
C HIS A 249 -31.85 -3.40 -6.43
N MET A 250 -31.25 -2.35 -6.99
CA MET A 250 -30.29 -1.48 -6.31
C MET A 250 -30.60 -0.03 -6.70
N GLU A 251 -30.56 0.89 -5.75
CA GLU A 251 -30.75 2.32 -5.97
C GLU A 251 -29.43 3.10 -5.88
N LEU A 252 -29.42 4.31 -6.43
CA LEU A 252 -28.24 5.19 -6.37
C LEU A 252 -27.80 5.45 -4.92
N GLU A 253 -28.73 5.72 -4.01
CA GLU A 253 -28.37 5.95 -2.60
C GLU A 253 -27.68 4.73 -1.96
N GLN A 254 -28.12 3.52 -2.29
CA GLN A 254 -27.46 2.30 -1.80
C GLN A 254 -26.05 2.17 -2.38
N LEU A 255 -25.85 2.49 -3.66
CA LEU A 255 -24.51 2.55 -4.26
C LEU A 255 -23.64 3.58 -3.54
N LEU A 256 -24.14 4.81 -3.32
CA LEU A 256 -23.40 5.86 -2.63
C LEU A 256 -23.05 5.46 -1.19
N HIS A 257 -23.93 4.78 -0.48
CA HIS A 257 -23.64 4.22 0.84
C HIS A 257 -22.50 3.20 0.82
N VAL A 258 -22.49 2.29 -0.16
CA VAL A 258 -21.40 1.31 -0.34
C VAL A 258 -20.08 2.01 -0.67
N LEU A 259 -20.09 3.02 -1.55
CA LEU A 259 -18.88 3.77 -1.91
C LEU A 259 -18.34 4.58 -0.73
N ARG A 260 -19.21 5.19 0.09
CA ARG A 260 -18.84 5.91 1.32
C ARG A 260 -18.26 5.00 2.40
N ASP A 261 -18.61 3.71 2.38
CA ASP A 261 -17.97 2.73 3.25
C ASP A 261 -16.50 2.49 2.87
N GLY A 262 -16.18 2.64 1.59
CA GLY A 262 -14.84 2.51 1.03
C GLY A 262 -14.49 1.09 0.62
N PHE A 263 -13.25 0.91 0.18
CA PHE A 263 -12.70 -0.39 -0.19
C PHE A 263 -11.33 -0.62 0.47
N PRO A 264 -11.01 -1.89 0.80
CA PRO A 264 -9.74 -2.23 1.43
C PRO A 264 -8.62 -2.36 0.38
N LEU A 265 -7.44 -1.85 0.73
CA LEU A 265 -6.17 -2.22 0.13
C LEU A 265 -5.36 -3.01 1.14
N GLN A 266 -4.57 -3.96 0.68
CA GLN A 266 -3.73 -4.82 1.49
C GLN A 266 -2.24 -4.55 1.27
N TRP A 267 -1.46 -4.73 2.35
CA TRP A 267 -0.01 -4.86 2.28
C TRP A 267 0.48 -5.97 3.20
N SER A 268 1.59 -6.57 2.82
CA SER A 268 2.25 -7.61 3.60
C SER A 268 3.00 -7.02 4.78
N SER A 269 3.17 -7.81 5.83
CA SER A 269 4.19 -7.50 6.82
C SER A 269 5.60 -7.68 6.24
N PHE A 270 6.57 -6.98 6.81
CA PHE A 270 7.96 -7.02 6.37
C PHE A 270 8.77 -7.74 7.44
N GLY A 271 9.22 -8.97 7.17
CA GLY A 271 9.87 -9.80 8.20
C GLY A 271 11.10 -9.13 8.86
N VAL A 272 11.89 -8.37 8.09
CA VAL A 272 13.01 -7.57 8.61
C VAL A 272 12.50 -6.53 9.62
N CYS A 273 11.38 -5.90 9.33
CA CYS A 273 10.77 -4.90 10.20
C CYS A 273 10.18 -5.51 11.48
N GLU A 274 9.60 -6.71 11.41
CA GLU A 274 9.11 -7.42 12.60
C GLU A 274 10.26 -7.76 13.55
N SER A 275 11.36 -8.33 13.02
CA SER A 275 12.56 -8.61 13.81
C SER A 275 13.15 -7.33 14.43
N CYS A 276 13.15 -6.23 13.68
CA CYS A 276 13.59 -4.92 14.14
C CYS A 276 12.75 -4.42 15.32
N LYS A 277 11.42 -4.41 15.18
CA LYS A 277 10.49 -3.95 16.23
C LYS A 277 10.61 -4.79 17.51
N ASN A 278 10.75 -6.11 17.38
CA ASN A 278 10.93 -7.01 18.53
C ASN A 278 12.22 -6.75 19.33
N LYS A 279 13.23 -6.14 18.70
CA LYS A 279 14.49 -5.74 19.34
C LYS A 279 14.48 -4.27 19.82
N GLY A 280 13.31 -3.64 19.83
CA GLY A 280 13.13 -2.24 20.24
C GLY A 280 13.49 -1.21 19.16
N GLY A 281 13.74 -1.65 17.92
CA GLY A 281 14.03 -0.77 16.78
C GLY A 281 12.77 -0.25 16.07
N ARG A 282 12.99 0.62 15.09
CA ARG A 282 11.97 1.17 14.18
C ARG A 282 12.39 0.95 12.75
N CYS A 283 11.42 0.69 11.89
CA CYS A 283 11.72 0.37 10.50
C CYS A 283 11.73 1.62 9.65
N GLY A 284 12.53 1.59 8.60
CA GLY A 284 12.51 2.55 7.52
C GLY A 284 12.90 1.91 6.19
N TYR A 285 13.27 2.76 5.25
CA TYR A 285 13.59 2.38 3.90
C TYR A 285 14.91 3.01 3.47
N ASP A 286 15.82 2.18 2.97
CA ASP A 286 17.05 2.60 2.31
C ASP A 286 16.75 2.89 0.84
N SER A 287 16.73 4.16 0.46
CA SER A 287 16.43 4.55 -0.93
C SER A 287 17.60 4.24 -1.88
N ILE A 288 18.83 4.09 -1.36
CA ILE A 288 20.02 3.74 -2.14
C ILE A 288 20.03 2.23 -2.42
N LEU A 289 19.78 1.41 -1.40
CA LEU A 289 19.79 -0.06 -1.53
C LEU A 289 18.44 -0.65 -1.94
N GLY A 290 17.38 0.16 -1.97
CA GLY A 290 16.04 -0.26 -2.36
C GLY A 290 15.42 -1.28 -1.41
N LYS A 291 15.73 -1.22 -0.10
CA LYS A 291 15.33 -2.25 0.87
C LYS A 291 14.83 -1.67 2.19
N VAL A 292 14.03 -2.45 2.90
CA VAL A 292 13.62 -2.16 4.28
C VAL A 292 14.84 -2.21 5.20
N ASP A 293 14.93 -1.25 6.11
CA ASP A 293 16.03 -1.10 7.05
C ASP A 293 15.54 -0.98 8.50
N CYS A 294 16.45 -1.16 9.45
CA CYS A 294 16.18 -1.10 10.89
C CYS A 294 16.99 0.02 11.55
N PHE A 295 16.29 1.02 12.09
CA PHE A 295 16.85 2.11 12.87
C PHE A 295 16.72 1.81 14.35
N CYS A 296 17.82 1.97 15.08
CA CYS A 296 17.95 1.47 16.43
C CYS A 296 18.33 2.60 17.37
N GLU A 297 17.67 2.64 18.52
CA GLU A 297 18.09 3.51 19.62
C GLU A 297 19.45 3.06 20.15
N ALA A 298 20.25 4.00 20.65
CA ALA A 298 21.57 3.71 21.21
C ALA A 298 21.52 2.55 22.21
N GLY A 299 22.32 1.50 21.96
CA GLY A 299 22.38 0.30 22.81
C GLY A 299 21.35 -0.79 22.49
N HIS A 300 20.39 -0.56 21.60
CA HIS A 300 19.39 -1.54 21.17
C HIS A 300 19.76 -2.19 19.82
N CYS A 301 19.07 -3.27 19.43
CA CYS A 301 19.30 -4.04 18.19
C CYS A 301 20.65 -4.76 18.00
N GLN A 302 21.47 -4.96 19.04
CA GLN A 302 22.85 -5.50 18.96
C GLN A 302 23.04 -6.91 18.33
N GLN A 303 22.02 -7.51 17.71
CA GLN A 303 22.05 -8.84 17.10
C GLN A 303 21.37 -8.91 15.71
N LEU A 304 21.42 -7.86 14.88
CA LEU A 304 20.92 -7.92 13.48
C LEU A 304 22.02 -8.15 12.43
N ARG A 305 23.22 -8.56 12.84
CA ARG A 305 24.28 -9.05 11.95
C ARG A 305 24.29 -10.56 11.87
#